data_AF-A0A849Z5Z6-F1
#
_entry.id   AF-A0A849Z5Z6-F1
#
_cell.length_a   1.000
_cell.length_b   1.000
_cell.length_c   1.000
_cell.angle_alpha   90.00
_cell.angle_beta   90.00
_cell.angle_gamma   90.00
#
_symmetry.space_group_name_H-M   'P 1'
#
loop_
_entity.id
_entity.type
_entity.pdbx_description
1 polymer ?
#
loop_
_entity_poly.entity_id
_entity_poly.type
_entity_poly.pdbx_seq_one_letter_code
_entity_poly.pdbx_strand_id
1 'polypeptide(L)'
;MTFNPYAPPTDPSNFVAAPGPEGGGPLPWEPGEVLSAAWEIVKVHWPVLIFGPFVGEFIAAMPGQVFSGIGVAMDDVTVAQVMNLVGTLIGLAAGAFFNVGITRIFLSAARGEQPRFGDIFSGGNRFLALLGAQLLVGLCILVGFILLIVPGIYAALALSQ
;
A
#
# COMPACT_ATOMS: atom_id res chain seq x y z
N MET A 1 -34.17 -28.00 11.49
CA MET A 1 -32.85 -28.38 10.95
C MET A 1 -32.18 -27.10 10.48
N THR A 2 -31.03 -26.77 11.05
CA THR A 2 -30.32 -25.50 10.85
C THR A 2 -29.61 -25.51 9.51
N PHE A 3 -30.11 -24.74 8.55
CA PHE A 3 -29.48 -24.54 7.25
C PHE A 3 -28.15 -23.81 7.49
N ASN A 4 -27.03 -24.49 7.21
CA ASN A 4 -25.68 -23.92 7.30
C ASN A 4 -25.18 -23.57 5.88
N PRO A 5 -25.19 -22.30 5.47
CA PRO A 5 -24.81 -21.88 4.12
C PRO A 5 -23.34 -22.10 3.76
N TYR A 6 -22.50 -22.45 4.76
CA TYR A 6 -21.06 -22.63 4.60
C TYR A 6 -20.59 -24.06 4.89
N ALA A 7 -21.51 -25.03 4.94
CA ALA A 7 -21.12 -26.44 5.03
C ALA A 7 -20.39 -26.84 3.72
N PRO A 8 -19.18 -27.41 3.79
CA PRO A 8 -18.47 -27.84 2.58
C PRO A 8 -19.30 -28.91 1.84
N PRO A 9 -19.36 -28.88 0.49
CA PRO A 9 -20.17 -29.82 -0.28
C PRO A 9 -19.76 -31.26 0.02
N THR A 10 -20.68 -32.06 0.54
CA THR A 10 -20.44 -33.48 0.89
C THR A 10 -20.49 -34.40 -0.32
N ASP A 11 -20.92 -33.89 -1.47
CA ASP A 11 -21.06 -34.64 -2.72
C ASP A 11 -20.26 -33.95 -3.82
N PRO A 12 -19.14 -34.53 -4.29
CA PRO A 12 -18.33 -33.97 -5.35
C PRO A 12 -19.03 -33.95 -6.73
N SER A 13 -20.23 -34.52 -6.86
CA SER A 13 -21.06 -34.36 -8.07
C SER A 13 -21.94 -33.11 -8.04
N ASN A 14 -22.06 -32.45 -6.89
CA ASN A 14 -22.94 -31.29 -6.67
C ASN A 14 -22.17 -29.97 -6.59
N PHE A 15 -20.99 -29.90 -7.22
CA PHE A 15 -20.29 -28.63 -7.48
C PHE A 15 -21.10 -27.82 -8.50
N VAL A 16 -22.16 -27.17 -8.05
CA VAL A 16 -22.73 -26.04 -8.79
C VAL A 16 -21.77 -24.89 -8.55
N ALA A 17 -20.80 -24.70 -9.46
CA ALA A 17 -20.05 -23.46 -9.51
C ALA A 17 -21.06 -22.31 -9.54
N ALA A 18 -20.88 -21.31 -8.67
CA ALA A 18 -21.65 -20.08 -8.76
C ALA A 18 -21.64 -19.61 -10.22
N PRO A 19 -22.75 -19.11 -10.80
CA PRO A 19 -22.78 -18.70 -12.19
C PRO A 19 -21.71 -17.63 -12.42
N GLY A 20 -20.54 -18.07 -12.87
CA GLY A 20 -19.57 -17.21 -13.51
C GLY A 20 -20.14 -16.82 -14.86
N PRO A 21 -19.67 -15.73 -15.47
CA PRO A 21 -19.99 -15.42 -16.86
C PRO A 21 -19.81 -16.70 -17.69
N GLU A 22 -20.81 -17.06 -18.50
CA GLU A 22 -20.73 -18.22 -19.38
C GLU A 22 -19.54 -18.04 -20.32
N GLY A 23 -18.44 -18.73 -20.02
CA GLY A 23 -17.19 -18.66 -20.77
C GLY A 23 -16.08 -17.96 -19.99
N GLY A 24 -15.03 -18.72 -19.66
CA GLY A 24 -13.75 -18.21 -19.16
C GLY A 24 -12.97 -17.40 -20.21
N GLY A 25 -13.66 -16.62 -21.04
CA GLY A 25 -13.07 -15.66 -21.95
C GLY A 25 -12.75 -14.33 -21.24
N PRO A 26 -12.08 -13.40 -21.94
CA PRO A 26 -11.87 -12.05 -21.42
C PRO A 26 -13.22 -11.43 -21.03
N LEU A 27 -13.31 -10.92 -19.80
CA LEU A 27 -14.48 -10.15 -19.39
C LEU A 27 -14.64 -8.94 -20.34
N PRO A 28 -15.87 -8.60 -20.78
CA PRO A 28 -16.10 -7.64 -21.85
C PRO A 28 -15.99 -6.16 -21.40
N TRP A 29 -15.20 -5.85 -20.36
CA TRP A 29 -15.04 -4.47 -19.88
C TRP A 29 -14.03 -3.70 -20.72
N GLU A 30 -14.34 -2.45 -21.00
CA GLU A 30 -13.40 -1.52 -21.64
C GLU A 30 -12.61 -0.74 -20.58
N PRO A 31 -11.34 -0.35 -20.84
CA PRO A 31 -10.57 0.46 -19.90
C PRO A 31 -11.30 1.76 -19.49
N GLY A 32 -12.05 2.36 -20.41
CA GLY A 32 -12.85 3.57 -20.15
C GLY A 32 -14.01 3.34 -19.19
N GLU A 33 -14.62 2.16 -19.22
CA GLU A 33 -15.68 1.77 -18.29
C GLU A 33 -15.14 1.64 -16.87
N VAL A 34 -13.98 1.00 -16.72
CA VAL A 34 -13.31 0.83 -15.41
C VAL A 34 -12.90 2.19 -14.83
N LEU A 35 -12.34 3.08 -15.65
CA LEU A 35 -11.98 4.44 -15.22
C LEU A 35 -13.20 5.26 -14.82
N SER A 36 -14.29 5.16 -15.58
CA SER A 36 -15.55 5.85 -15.26
C SER A 36 -16.13 5.33 -13.94
N ALA A 37 -16.14 4.02 -13.72
CA ALA A 37 -16.58 3.40 -12.47
C ALA A 37 -15.72 3.86 -11.28
N ALA A 38 -14.39 3.87 -11.43
CA ALA A 38 -13.47 4.38 -10.40
C ALA A 38 -13.73 5.87 -10.10
N TRP A 39 -14.00 6.67 -11.13
CA TRP A 39 -14.30 8.09 -10.98
C TRP A 39 -15.61 8.34 -10.23
N GLU A 40 -16.66 7.54 -10.49
CA GLU A 40 -17.90 7.61 -9.72
C GLU A 40 -17.66 7.31 -8.24
N ILE A 41 -16.88 6.28 -7.91
CA ILE A 41 -16.51 5.96 -6.52
C ILE A 41 -15.77 7.14 -5.86
N VAL A 42 -14.82 7.74 -6.59
CA VAL A 42 -14.08 8.92 -6.10
C VAL A 42 -15.04 10.06 -5.80
N LYS A 43 -15.97 10.40 -6.69
CA LYS A 43 -16.93 11.49 -6.47
C LYS A 43 -17.79 11.27 -5.22
N VAL A 44 -18.21 10.03 -4.95
CA VAL A 44 -19.03 9.69 -3.78
C VAL A 44 -18.24 9.82 -2.48
N HIS A 45 -16.99 9.36 -2.45
CA HIS A 45 -16.18 9.28 -1.22
C HIS A 45 -14.95 10.21 -1.21
N TRP A 46 -14.98 11.26 -2.01
CA TRP A 46 -13.81 12.12 -2.29
C TRP A 46 -13.09 12.63 -1.04
N PRO A 47 -13.75 13.04 0.07
CA PRO A 47 -13.01 13.61 1.20
C PRO A 47 -12.10 12.56 1.83
N VAL A 48 -12.59 11.33 2.00
CA VAL A 48 -11.84 10.25 2.64
C VAL A 48 -10.77 9.71 1.71
N LEU A 49 -11.09 9.58 0.41
CA LEU A 49 -10.15 9.05 -0.59
C LEU A 49 -9.00 10.01 -0.90
N ILE A 50 -9.26 11.32 -0.85
CA ILE A 50 -8.24 12.34 -1.08
C ILE A 50 -7.51 12.67 0.22
N PHE A 51 -8.20 13.10 1.28
CA PHE A 51 -7.54 13.53 2.50
C PHE A 51 -7.04 12.39 3.39
N GLY A 52 -7.61 11.20 3.29
CA GLY A 52 -7.20 10.04 4.10
C GLY A 52 -5.72 9.70 3.93
N PRO A 53 -5.20 9.55 2.70
CA PRO A 53 -3.78 9.39 2.44
C PRO A 53 -2.92 10.53 3.01
N PHE A 54 -3.32 11.79 2.81
CA PHE A 54 -2.57 12.94 3.35
C PHE A 54 -2.51 12.93 4.87
N VAL A 55 -3.62 12.64 5.54
CA VAL A 55 -3.66 12.55 7.01
C VAL A 55 -2.80 11.38 7.50
N GLY A 56 -2.89 10.21 6.84
CA GLY A 56 -2.07 9.05 7.16
C GLY A 56 -0.58 9.34 7.04
N GLU A 57 -0.15 9.92 5.92
CA GLU A 57 1.26 10.24 5.67
C GLU A 57 1.76 11.40 6.55
N PHE A 58 0.93 12.40 6.81
CA PHE A 58 1.29 13.48 7.73
C PHE A 58 1.58 12.94 9.14
N ILE A 59 0.73 12.05 9.65
CA ILE A 59 0.92 11.41 10.96
C ILE A 59 2.13 10.46 10.91
N ALA A 60 2.32 9.70 9.83
CA ALA A 60 3.45 8.78 9.66
C ALA A 60 4.80 9.51 9.66
N ALA A 61 4.84 10.75 9.15
CA ALA A 61 6.06 11.55 9.08
C ALA A 61 6.47 12.21 10.41
N MET A 62 5.53 12.39 11.35
CA MET A 62 5.78 13.10 12.61
C MET A 62 6.91 12.51 13.46
N PRO A 63 7.01 11.18 13.67
CA PRO A 63 8.13 10.60 14.40
C PRO A 63 9.48 11.01 13.80
N GLY A 64 9.62 10.95 12.47
CA GLY A 64 10.85 11.34 11.78
C GLY A 64 11.26 12.79 12.07
N GLN A 65 10.31 13.72 12.06
CA GLN A 65 10.55 15.12 12.38
C GLN A 65 10.98 15.34 13.84
N VAL A 66 10.37 14.61 14.78
CA VAL A 66 10.74 14.68 16.20
C VAL A 66 12.19 14.23 16.41
N PHE A 67 12.57 13.07 15.89
CA PHE A 67 13.95 12.57 16.04
C PHE A 67 14.96 13.47 15.31
N SER A 68 14.63 13.94 14.11
CA SER A 68 15.50 14.88 13.38
C SER A 68 15.73 16.17 14.18
N GLY A 69 14.67 16.73 14.79
CA GLY A 69 14.76 17.93 15.63
C GLY A 69 15.63 17.73 16.88
N ILE A 70 15.54 16.56 17.54
CA ILE A 70 16.43 16.20 18.66
C ILE A 70 17.89 16.18 18.19
N GLY A 71 18.15 15.55 17.04
CA GLY A 71 19.48 15.46 16.46
C GLY A 71 20.12 16.83 16.22
N VAL A 72 19.37 17.77 15.65
CA VAL A 72 19.83 19.15 15.41
C VAL A 72 20.05 19.92 16.71
N ALA A 73 19.18 19.74 17.70
CA ALA A 73 19.29 20.43 18.98
C ALA A 73 20.52 20.02 19.81
N MET A 74 21.10 18.85 19.54
CA MET A 74 22.26 18.33 20.26
C MET A 74 23.61 18.82 19.70
N ASP A 75 23.61 19.57 18.59
CA ASP A 75 24.80 20.18 17.94
C ASP A 75 25.98 19.21 17.71
N ASP A 76 25.68 17.91 17.62
CA ASP A 76 26.65 16.85 17.33
C ASP A 76 26.21 16.13 16.06
N VAL A 77 27.09 16.12 15.06
CA VAL A 77 26.82 15.52 13.75
C VAL A 77 26.55 14.01 13.84
N THR A 78 27.24 13.31 14.75
CA THR A 78 27.08 11.86 14.95
C THR A 78 25.73 11.58 15.57
N VAL A 79 25.35 12.37 16.58
CA VAL A 79 24.03 12.25 17.22
C VAL A 79 22.92 12.58 16.23
N ALA A 80 23.08 13.63 15.43
CA ALA A 80 22.12 13.99 14.39
C ALA A 80 21.93 12.86 13.37
N GLN A 81 23.01 12.21 12.92
CA GLN A 81 22.93 11.08 11.99
C GLN A 81 22.23 9.87 12.62
N VAL A 82 22.57 9.51 13.86
CA VAL A 82 21.93 8.40 14.57
C VAL A 82 20.44 8.66 14.78
N MET A 83 20.07 9.88 15.21
CA MET A 83 18.67 10.24 15.39
C MET A 83 17.88 10.25 14.08
N ASN A 84 18.47 10.73 12.98
CA ASN A 84 17.83 10.65 11.67
C ASN A 84 17.62 9.20 11.22
N LEU A 85 18.59 8.30 11.46
CA LEU A 85 18.44 6.89 11.17
C LEU A 85 17.30 6.27 11.99
N VAL A 86 17.27 6.53 13.30
CA VAL A 86 16.20 6.06 14.19
C VAL A 86 14.84 6.58 13.74
N GLY A 87 14.73 7.89 13.44
CA GLY A 87 13.51 8.51 12.92
C GLY A 87 13.06 7.90 11.60
N THR A 88 14.01 7.58 10.71
CA THR A 88 13.72 6.91 9.42
C THR A 88 13.16 5.51 9.63
N LEU A 89 13.75 4.71 10.54
CA LEU A 89 13.28 3.35 10.82
C LEU A 89 11.89 3.34 11.46
N ILE A 90 11.63 4.27 12.38
CA ILE A 90 10.31 4.43 13.00
C ILE A 90 9.30 4.93 11.97
N GLY A 91 9.69 5.91 11.14
CA GLY A 91 8.87 6.43 10.04
C GLY A 91 8.51 5.34 9.03
N LEU A 92 9.45 4.45 8.70
CA LEU A 92 9.20 3.30 7.83
C LEU A 92 8.13 2.37 8.41
N ALA A 93 8.25 2.04 9.71
CA ALA A 93 7.26 1.20 10.39
C ALA A 93 5.90 1.90 10.48
N ALA A 94 5.85 3.19 10.83
CA ALA A 94 4.61 3.96 10.87
C ALA A 94 3.96 4.06 9.48
N GLY A 95 4.74 4.38 8.46
CA GLY A 95 4.29 4.47 7.07
C GLY A 95 3.70 3.15 6.58
N ALA A 96 4.36 2.02 6.87
CA ALA A 96 3.84 0.69 6.54
C ALA A 96 2.48 0.44 7.19
N PHE A 97 2.30 0.81 8.46
CA PHE A 97 1.02 0.66 9.18
C PHE A 97 -0.10 1.49 8.53
N PHE A 98 0.15 2.76 8.25
CA PHE A 98 -0.84 3.65 7.66
C PHE A 98 -1.16 3.30 6.21
N ASN A 99 -0.19 2.82 5.44
CA ASN A 99 -0.39 2.35 4.08
C ASN A 99 -1.40 1.18 4.02
N VAL A 100 -1.40 0.29 5.02
CA VAL A 100 -2.41 -0.78 5.16
C VAL A 100 -3.81 -0.19 5.30
N GLY A 101 -3.98 0.81 6.18
CA GLY A 101 -5.26 1.45 6.43
C GLY A 101 -5.78 2.21 5.21
N ILE A 102 -4.88 2.92 4.52
CA ILE A 102 -5.19 3.62 3.27
C ILE A 102 -5.64 2.62 2.18
N THR A 103 -4.91 1.50 2.03
CA THR A 103 -5.28 0.45 1.07
C THR A 103 -6.67 -0.14 1.39
N ARG A 104 -7.00 -0.32 2.67
CA ARG A 104 -8.34 -0.77 3.09
C ARG A 104 -9.42 0.24 2.77
N ILE A 105 -9.16 1.54 2.91
CA ILE A 105 -10.09 2.60 2.52
C ILE A 105 -10.44 2.49 1.03
N PHE A 106 -9.43 2.34 0.17
CA PHE A 106 -9.66 2.17 -1.27
C PHE A 106 -10.44 0.89 -1.59
N LEU A 107 -10.11 -0.22 -0.92
CA LEU A 107 -10.82 -1.50 -1.08
C LEU A 107 -12.27 -1.43 -0.61
N SER A 108 -12.54 -0.76 0.51
CA SER A 108 -13.88 -0.56 1.06
C SER A 108 -14.74 0.27 0.11
N ALA A 109 -14.19 1.37 -0.41
CA ALA A 109 -14.84 2.17 -1.44
C ALA A 109 -15.12 1.37 -2.73
N ALA A 110 -14.18 0.54 -3.18
CA ALA A 110 -14.35 -0.33 -4.35
C ALA A 110 -15.42 -1.43 -4.15
N ARG A 111 -15.72 -1.80 -2.89
CA ARG A 111 -16.77 -2.78 -2.55
C ARG A 111 -18.15 -2.14 -2.38
N GLY A 112 -18.26 -0.83 -2.51
CA GLY A 112 -19.50 -0.09 -2.23
C GLY A 112 -19.81 0.04 -0.73
N GLU A 113 -18.82 -0.19 0.13
CA GLU A 113 -18.90 0.11 1.56
C GLU A 113 -18.61 1.61 1.80
N GLN A 114 -18.92 2.13 2.99
CA GLN A 114 -18.66 3.53 3.35
C GLN A 114 -17.29 3.68 4.05
N PRO A 115 -16.22 4.12 3.34
CA PRO A 115 -14.92 4.33 3.95
C PRO A 115 -14.96 5.48 4.97
N ARG A 116 -14.22 5.34 6.07
CA ARG A 116 -14.09 6.34 7.13
C ARG A 116 -12.63 6.68 7.39
N PHE A 117 -12.36 7.89 7.86
CA PHE A 117 -11.02 8.29 8.30
C PHE A 117 -10.46 7.38 9.41
N GLY A 118 -11.32 6.80 10.25
CA GLY A 118 -10.90 5.84 11.29
C GLY A 118 -10.27 4.56 10.73
N ASP A 119 -10.58 4.17 9.48
CA ASP A 119 -10.09 2.95 8.87
C ASP A 119 -8.58 2.99 8.59
N ILE A 120 -8.00 4.20 8.56
CA ILE A 120 -6.55 4.46 8.51
C ILE A 120 -5.82 3.73 9.65
N PHE A 121 -6.44 3.61 10.83
CA PHE A 121 -5.86 2.98 12.00
C PHE A 121 -6.13 1.47 12.08
N SER A 122 -6.85 0.89 11.11
CA SER A 122 -7.24 -0.52 11.12
C SER A 122 -6.14 -1.49 10.65
N GLY A 123 -4.92 -0.99 10.40
CA GLY A 123 -3.80 -1.71 9.77
C GLY A 123 -3.15 -2.83 10.61
N GLY A 124 -3.42 -2.91 11.91
CA GLY A 124 -2.67 -3.78 12.84
C GLY A 124 -2.64 -5.27 12.48
N ASN A 125 -3.76 -5.84 12.01
CA ASN A 125 -3.88 -7.29 11.77
C ASN A 125 -2.99 -7.81 10.62
N ARG A 126 -2.60 -6.94 9.67
CA ARG A 126 -1.73 -7.33 8.54
C ARG A 126 -0.42 -6.56 8.50
N PHE A 127 -0.08 -5.88 9.59
CA PHE A 127 1.07 -5.00 9.67
C PHE A 127 2.37 -5.71 9.28
N LEU A 128 2.68 -6.85 9.91
CA LEU A 128 3.94 -7.58 9.64
C LEU A 128 4.04 -8.11 8.20
N ALA A 129 2.93 -8.61 7.67
CA ALA A 129 2.89 -9.12 6.29
C ALA A 129 3.13 -7.99 5.27
N LEU A 130 2.54 -6.82 5.49
CA LEU A 130 2.70 -5.66 4.62
C LEU A 130 4.04 -4.96 4.82
N LEU A 131 4.57 -4.91 6.04
CA LEU A 131 5.94 -4.46 6.31
C LEU A 131 6.96 -5.34 5.56
N GLY A 132 6.79 -6.67 5.62
CA GLY A 132 7.61 -7.61 4.85
C GLY A 132 7.49 -7.40 3.34
N ALA A 133 6.27 -7.18 2.83
CA ALA A 133 6.05 -6.86 1.41
C ALA A 133 6.72 -5.55 1.01
N GLN A 134 6.66 -4.51 1.85
CA GLN A 134 7.27 -3.21 1.57
C GLN A 134 8.80 -3.29 1.57
N LEU A 135 9.39 -4.07 2.48
CA LEU A 135 10.83 -4.37 2.44
C LEU A 135 11.22 -5.15 1.20
N LEU A 136 10.43 -6.14 0.79
CA LEU A 136 10.68 -6.92 -0.42
C LEU A 136 10.61 -6.03 -1.68
N VAL A 137 9.58 -5.19 -1.78
CA VAL A 137 9.43 -4.21 -2.87
C VAL A 137 10.60 -3.24 -2.86
N GLY A 138 11.01 -2.73 -1.70
CA GLY A 138 12.19 -1.88 -1.56
C GLY A 138 13.46 -2.56 -2.04
N LEU A 139 13.66 -3.84 -1.71
CA LEU A 139 14.80 -4.63 -2.18
C LEU A 139 14.75 -4.86 -3.69
N CYS A 140 13.59 -5.19 -4.25
CA CYS A 140 13.40 -5.33 -5.70
C CYS A 140 13.71 -4.03 -6.44
N ILE A 141 13.26 -2.89 -5.91
CA ILE A 141 13.55 -1.57 -6.46
C ILE A 141 15.06 -1.28 -6.38
N LEU A 142 15.71 -1.54 -5.23
CA LEU A 142 17.15 -1.34 -5.06
C LEU A 142 17.95 -2.17 -6.07
N VAL A 143 17.62 -3.45 -6.22
CA VAL A 143 18.26 -4.34 -7.20
C VAL A 143 18.03 -3.83 -8.63
N GLY A 144 16.81 -3.41 -8.95
CA GLY A 144 16.48 -2.81 -10.25
C GLY A 144 17.32 -1.55 -10.54
N PHE A 145 17.48 -0.67 -9.56
CA PHE A 145 18.34 0.51 -9.70
C PHE A 145 19.82 0.15 -9.86
N ILE A 146 20.34 -0.82 -9.11
CA ILE A 146 21.74 -1.27 -9.29
C ILE A 146 21.93 -1.81 -10.71
N LEU A 147 21.00 -2.63 -11.19
CA LEU A 147 21.03 -3.19 -12.54
C LEU A 147 20.88 -2.15 -13.65
N LEU A 148 20.30 -0.99 -13.40
CA LEU A 148 20.10 0.06 -14.40
C LEU A 148 21.19 1.15 -14.33
N ILE A 149 21.53 1.61 -13.12
CA ILE A 149 22.48 2.70 -12.87
C ILE A 149 23.90 2.26 -13.21
N VAL A 150 24.34 1.07 -12.79
CA VAL A 150 25.70 0.59 -13.03
C VAL A 150 26.03 0.49 -14.52
N PRO A 151 25.24 -0.18 -15.38
CA PRO A 151 25.51 -0.18 -16.82
C PRO A 151 25.29 1.19 -17.45
N GLY A 152 24.36 2.01 -16.95
CA GLY A 152 24.16 3.37 -17.42
C GLY A 152 25.41 4.25 -17.23
N ILE A 153 26.05 4.18 -16.06
CA ILE A 153 27.33 4.86 -15.80
C ILE A 153 28.42 4.32 -16.71
N TYR A 154 28.48 2.99 -16.91
CA TYR A 154 29.48 2.37 -17.77
C TYR A 154 29.36 2.84 -19.23
N ALA A 155 28.14 2.88 -19.77
CA ALA A 155 27.86 3.37 -21.12
C ALA A 155 28.15 4.87 -21.25
N ALA A 156 27.79 5.68 -20.25
CA ALA A 156 28.06 7.11 -20.25
C ALA A 156 29.57 7.42 -20.29
N LEU A 157 30.37 6.68 -19.52
CA LEU A 157 31.84 6.81 -19.56
C LEU A 157 32.42 6.33 -20.89
N ALA A 158 31.90 5.22 -21.44
CA ALA A 158 32.35 4.66 -22.72
C ALA A 158 32.05 5.56 -23.94
N LEU A 159 30.94 6.30 -23.94
CA LEU A 159 30.63 7.28 -24.99
C LEU A 159 31.31 8.65 -24.79
N SER A 160 31.82 8.94 -23.58
CA SER A 160 32.51 10.21 -23.29
C SER A 160 34.00 10.21 -23.65
N GLN A 161 34.54 9.03 -23.96
CA GLN A 161 35.92 8.84 -24.46
C GLN A 161 35.90 8.76 -25.99
#